data_AF-A0A3E2YK03-F1
#
_entry.id   AF-A0A3E2YK03-F1
#
_cell.length_a   1.000
_cell.length_b   1.000
_cell.length_c   1.000
_cell.angle_alpha   90.00
_cell.angle_beta   90.00
_cell.angle_gamma   90.00
#
_symmetry.space_group_name_H-M   'P 1'
#
loop_
_entity.id
_entity.type
_entity.pdbx_description
1 polymer ?
#
loop_
_entity_poly.entity_id
_entity_poly.type
_entity_poly.pdbx_seq_one_letter_code
_entity_poly.pdbx_strand_id
1 'polypeptide(L)'
;MNGRVRAASGSALAATLVNFAVGTVALLATFAVEVAVRGRPAGGLPSEPWLYLGGPIGIVFIAIAAAIVRFTGVLLLGLATIAGQVVGAVLLDLVLPTAASHPGVTTLLGAALTLVAVVLAGRTPARHR
;
A
#
# COMPACT_ATOMS: atom_id res chain seq x y z
N MET A 1 -16.14 6.18 3.78
CA MET A 1 -16.25 7.62 4.10
C MET A 1 -15.84 8.50 2.91
N ASN A 2 -14.71 8.22 2.24
CA ASN A 2 -14.24 8.94 1.04
C ASN A 2 -15.19 8.93 -0.19
N GLY A 3 -16.09 7.94 -0.30
CA GLY A 3 -17.09 7.88 -1.37
C GLY A 3 -18.15 8.99 -1.32
N ARG A 4 -18.46 9.53 -0.12
CA ARG A 4 -19.42 10.65 0.03
C ARG A 4 -18.78 12.00 -0.27
N VAL A 5 -17.49 12.17 0.02
CA VAL A 5 -16.71 13.38 -0.32
C VAL A 5 -16.50 13.48 -1.84
N ARG A 6 -16.28 12.34 -2.52
CA ARG A 6 -16.16 12.26 -3.99
C ARG A 6 -17.46 12.65 -4.73
N ALA A 7 -18.62 12.40 -4.15
CA ALA A 7 -19.91 12.78 -4.72
C ALA A 7 -20.24 14.27 -4.56
N ALA A 8 -19.73 14.92 -3.51
CA ALA A 8 -20.02 16.33 -3.22
C ALA A 8 -19.01 17.34 -3.79
N SER A 9 -17.78 16.91 -4.12
CA SER A 9 -16.68 17.83 -4.51
C SER A 9 -16.23 17.74 -5.97
N GLY A 10 -16.70 16.75 -6.74
CA GLY A 10 -16.34 16.60 -8.16
C GLY A 10 -14.86 16.28 -8.45
N SER A 11 -13.98 16.20 -7.42
CA SER A 11 -12.54 16.06 -7.62
C SER A 11 -11.94 14.91 -6.80
N ALA A 12 -11.52 13.86 -7.49
CA ALA A 12 -10.77 12.73 -6.91
C ALA A 12 -9.46 13.17 -6.25
N LEU A 13 -8.85 14.27 -6.72
CA LEU A 13 -7.62 14.84 -6.16
C LEU A 13 -7.82 15.38 -4.74
N ALA A 14 -8.97 16.02 -4.47
CA ALA A 14 -9.28 16.53 -3.14
C ALA A 14 -9.39 15.39 -2.11
N ALA A 15 -10.02 14.27 -2.47
CA ALA A 15 -10.10 13.10 -1.60
C ALA A 15 -8.72 12.46 -1.32
N THR A 16 -7.84 12.41 -2.32
CA THR A 16 -6.47 11.91 -2.16
C THR A 16 -5.64 12.82 -1.25
N LEU A 17 -5.72 14.14 -1.44
CA LEU A 17 -5.01 15.12 -0.61
C LEU A 17 -5.45 15.06 0.85
N VAL A 18 -6.77 14.93 1.11
CA VAL A 18 -7.29 14.79 2.47
C VAL A 18 -6.79 13.50 3.12
N ASN A 19 -6.78 12.38 2.40
CA ASN A 19 -6.26 11.12 2.93
C ASN A 19 -4.78 11.23 3.31
N PHE A 20 -3.96 11.82 2.44
CA PHE A 20 -2.55 12.06 2.73
C PHE A 20 -2.35 13.03 3.90
N ALA A 21 -3.10 14.12 3.96
CA ALA A 21 -3.00 15.08 5.05
C ALA A 21 -3.34 14.41 6.40
N VAL A 22 -4.44 13.66 6.46
CA VAL A 22 -4.85 12.93 7.66
C VAL A 22 -3.83 11.86 8.04
N GLY A 23 -3.33 11.09 7.07
CA GLY A 23 -2.28 10.09 7.29
C GLY A 23 -0.98 10.70 7.82
N THR A 24 -0.52 11.81 7.24
CA THR A 24 0.67 12.54 7.69
C THR A 24 0.49 13.10 9.10
N VAL A 25 -0.66 13.70 9.41
CA VAL A 25 -0.97 14.20 10.76
C VAL A 25 -0.96 13.05 11.77
N ALA A 26 -1.57 11.91 11.44
CA ALA A 26 -1.57 10.74 12.30
C ALA A 26 -0.14 10.20 12.52
N LEU A 27 0.67 10.10 11.47
CA LEU A 27 2.07 9.69 11.56
C LEU A 27 2.88 10.64 12.45
N LEU A 28 2.74 11.96 12.25
CA LEU A 28 3.42 12.97 13.08
C LEU A 28 2.98 12.90 14.55
N ALA A 29 1.68 12.71 14.81
CA ALA A 29 1.17 12.56 16.16
C ALA A 29 1.74 11.30 16.84
N THR A 30 1.75 10.17 16.13
CA THR A 30 2.28 8.90 16.65
C THR A 30 3.79 9.03 16.93
N PHE A 31 4.54 9.65 16.01
CA PHE A 31 5.95 9.95 16.19
C PHE A 31 6.21 10.87 17.39
N ALA A 32 5.41 11.92 17.55
CA ALA A 32 5.53 12.84 18.69
C ALA A 32 5.27 12.13 20.02
N VAL A 33 4.25 11.26 20.08
CA VAL A 33 3.97 10.43 21.26
C VAL A 33 5.12 9.47 21.54
N GLU A 34 5.66 8.82 20.52
CA GLU A 34 6.78 7.89 20.67
C GLU A 34 8.03 8.59 21.21
N VAL A 35 8.36 9.78 20.67
CA VAL A 35 9.47 10.61 21.15
C VAL A 35 9.22 11.10 22.58
N ALA A 36 7.98 11.45 22.94
CA ALA A 36 7.64 11.89 24.29
C ALA A 36 7.74 10.76 25.32
N VAL A 37 7.38 9.53 24.95
CA VAL A 37 7.39 8.36 25.86
C VAL A 37 8.77 7.70 25.94
N ARG A 38 9.45 7.52 24.80
CA ARG A 38 10.71 6.76 24.70
C ARG A 38 11.95 7.64 24.64
N GLY A 39 11.78 8.96 24.53
CA GLY A 39 12.86 9.88 24.25
C GLY A 39 13.28 9.88 22.78
N ARG A 40 14.22 10.76 22.44
CA ARG A 40 14.75 10.87 21.08
C ARG A 40 15.49 9.57 20.73
N PRO A 41 15.33 9.01 19.52
CA PRO A 41 16.10 7.84 19.10
C PRO A 41 17.60 8.11 19.32
N ALA A 42 18.25 7.27 20.13
CA ALA A 42 19.68 7.33 20.36
C ALA A 42 20.41 6.68 19.18
N GLY A 43 20.50 7.41 18.08
CA GLY A 43 21.15 6.98 16.85
C GLY A 43 21.05 8.09 15.81
N GLY A 44 22.16 8.43 15.16
CA GLY A 44 22.12 9.34 14.01
C GLY A 44 21.18 8.81 12.93
N LEU A 45 20.67 9.73 12.10
CA LEU A 45 19.98 9.37 10.88
C LEU A 45 20.84 8.39 10.07
N PRO A 46 20.26 7.28 9.55
CA PRO A 46 21.02 6.36 8.71
C PRO A 46 21.75 7.10 7.59
N SER A 47 23.03 6.83 7.41
CA SER A 47 23.85 7.51 6.39
C SER A 47 23.58 7.01 4.98
N GLU A 48 22.87 5.89 4.86
CA GLU A 48 22.56 5.17 3.65
C GLU A 48 21.39 5.83 2.89
N PRO A 49 21.66 6.50 1.75
CA PRO A 49 20.64 7.30 1.06
C PRO A 49 19.46 6.47 0.53
N TRP A 50 19.64 5.17 0.30
CA TRP A 50 18.57 4.28 -0.16
C TRP A 50 17.49 3.99 0.89
N LEU A 51 17.76 4.16 2.18
CA LEU A 51 16.74 4.00 3.22
C LEU A 51 15.67 5.10 3.16
N TYR A 52 15.97 6.24 2.54
CA TYR A 52 15.04 7.34 2.34
C TYR A 52 14.21 7.23 1.06
N LEU A 53 14.57 6.34 0.13
CA LEU A 53 13.87 6.15 -1.15
C LEU A 53 12.45 5.58 -0.98
N GLY A 54 12.15 4.92 0.14
CA GLY A 54 10.82 4.38 0.42
C GLY A 54 9.71 5.43 0.41
N GLY A 55 9.99 6.64 0.92
CA GLY A 55 9.04 7.76 0.95
C GLY A 55 8.64 8.22 -0.47
N PRO A 56 9.60 8.66 -1.30
CA PRO A 56 9.35 9.02 -2.69
C PRO A 56 8.67 7.92 -3.51
N ILE A 57 9.11 6.65 -3.37
CA ILE A 57 8.51 5.50 -4.06
C ILE A 57 7.04 5.36 -3.66
N GLY A 58 6.73 5.45 -2.37
CA GLY A 58 5.35 5.39 -1.86
C GLY A 58 4.46 6.51 -2.40
N ILE A 59 4.97 7.75 -2.46
CA ILE A 59 4.24 8.89 -3.02
C ILE A 59 3.92 8.66 -4.49
N VAL A 60 4.89 8.25 -5.30
CA VAL A 60 4.71 7.97 -6.73
C VAL A 60 3.70 6.83 -6.92
N PHE A 61 3.82 5.75 -6.14
CA PHE A 61 2.90 4.63 -6.19
C PHE A 61 1.45 5.06 -5.91
N ILE A 62 1.20 5.82 -4.84
CA ILE A 62 -0.15 6.25 -4.51
C ILE A 62 -0.68 7.26 -5.54
N ALA A 63 0.17 8.14 -6.09
CA ALA A 63 -0.22 9.07 -7.15
C ALA A 63 -0.68 8.32 -8.41
N ILE A 64 0.07 7.30 -8.83
CA ILE A 64 -0.30 6.42 -9.95
C ILE A 64 -1.58 5.66 -9.62
N ALA A 65 -1.69 5.05 -8.44
CA ALA A 65 -2.89 4.34 -8.01
C ALA A 65 -4.13 5.26 -8.06
N ALA A 66 -4.04 6.46 -7.50
CA ALA A 66 -5.12 7.46 -7.52
C ALA A 66 -5.45 7.97 -8.93
N ALA A 67 -4.51 7.96 -9.87
CA ALA A 67 -4.77 8.23 -11.27
C ALA A 67 -5.54 7.06 -11.93
N ILE A 68 -5.12 5.82 -11.69
CA ILE A 68 -5.69 4.61 -12.29
C ILE A 68 -7.09 4.28 -11.74
N VAL A 69 -7.39 4.60 -10.46
CA VAL A 69 -8.75 4.44 -9.88
C VAL A 69 -9.82 5.08 -10.77
N ARG A 70 -9.48 6.24 -11.37
CA ARG A 70 -10.42 7.05 -12.16
C ARG A 70 -10.91 6.31 -13.40
N PHE A 71 -10.06 5.44 -13.94
CA PHE A 71 -10.32 4.68 -15.17
C PHE A 71 -10.87 3.27 -14.89
N THR A 72 -10.38 2.60 -13.83
CA THR A 72 -10.63 1.16 -13.61
C THR A 72 -11.66 0.88 -12.51
N GLY A 73 -11.98 1.87 -11.68
CA GLY A 73 -12.78 1.70 -10.47
C GLY A 73 -11.96 1.16 -9.29
N VAL A 74 -12.46 1.40 -8.07
CA VAL A 74 -11.73 1.12 -6.82
C VAL A 74 -11.55 -0.39 -6.59
N LEU A 75 -12.52 -1.20 -7.01
CA LEU A 75 -12.49 -2.65 -6.79
C LEU A 75 -11.39 -3.34 -7.61
N LEU A 76 -11.34 -3.09 -8.92
CA LEU A 76 -10.34 -3.66 -9.82
C LEU A 76 -8.93 -3.20 -9.44
N LEU A 77 -8.76 -1.93 -9.06
CA LEU A 77 -7.46 -1.47 -8.61
C LEU A 77 -7.02 -2.15 -7.30
N GLY A 78 -7.93 -2.31 -6.34
CA GLY A 78 -7.62 -3.00 -5.08
C GLY A 78 -7.18 -4.45 -5.31
N LEU A 79 -7.93 -5.18 -6.12
CA LEU A 79 -7.62 -6.55 -6.51
C LEU A 79 -6.27 -6.66 -7.26
N ALA A 80 -6.04 -5.79 -8.25
CA ALA A 80 -4.78 -5.74 -9.00
C ALA A 80 -3.59 -5.39 -8.10
N THR A 81 -3.78 -4.48 -7.14
CA THR A 81 -2.74 -4.08 -6.18
C THR A 81 -2.35 -5.25 -5.29
N ILE A 82 -3.34 -5.97 -4.72
CA ILE A 82 -3.08 -7.13 -3.86
C ILE A 82 -2.35 -8.23 -4.66
N ALA A 83 -2.82 -8.53 -5.88
CA ALA A 83 -2.14 -9.50 -6.74
C ALA A 83 -0.70 -9.09 -7.05
N GLY A 84 -0.48 -7.83 -7.42
CA GLY A 84 0.85 -7.29 -7.70
C GLY A 84 1.78 -7.33 -6.48
N GLN A 85 1.27 -7.03 -5.28
CA GLN A 85 2.03 -7.10 -4.03
C GLN A 85 2.43 -8.54 -3.70
N VAL A 86 1.52 -9.50 -3.84
CA VAL A 86 1.81 -10.92 -3.59
C VAL A 86 2.85 -11.46 -4.58
N VAL A 87 2.66 -11.18 -5.88
CA VAL A 87 3.61 -11.59 -6.92
C VAL A 87 4.97 -10.92 -6.72
N GLY A 88 4.98 -9.61 -6.43
CA GLY A 88 6.20 -8.86 -6.19
C GLY A 88 6.97 -9.35 -4.97
N ALA A 89 6.28 -9.65 -3.87
CA ALA A 89 6.90 -10.21 -2.67
C ALA A 89 7.55 -11.57 -2.96
N VAL A 90 6.85 -12.48 -3.63
CA VAL A 90 7.39 -13.79 -4.02
C VAL A 90 8.59 -13.64 -4.97
N LEU A 91 8.50 -12.77 -5.98
CA LEU A 91 9.62 -12.51 -6.89
C LEU A 91 10.84 -11.93 -6.16
N LEU A 92 10.64 -11.01 -5.23
CA LEU A 92 11.73 -10.45 -4.42
C LEU A 92 12.38 -11.53 -3.55
N ASP A 93 11.58 -12.39 -2.91
CA ASP A 93 12.09 -13.51 -2.10
C ASP A 93 12.90 -14.51 -2.95
N LEU A 94 12.53 -14.72 -4.22
CA LEU A 94 13.27 -15.58 -5.14
C LEU A 94 14.55 -14.93 -5.70
N VAL A 95 14.52 -13.63 -6.02
CA VAL A 95 15.61 -12.93 -6.72
C VAL A 95 16.66 -12.37 -5.73
N LEU A 96 16.24 -11.92 -4.55
CA LEU A 96 17.12 -11.46 -3.46
C LEU A 96 16.90 -12.33 -2.20
N PRO A 97 17.34 -13.60 -2.23
CA PRO A 97 17.26 -14.45 -1.04
C PRO A 97 18.19 -13.91 0.04
N THR A 98 17.64 -13.32 1.10
CA THR A 98 18.39 -13.03 2.33
C THR A 98 18.53 -14.32 3.16
N ALA A 99 19.45 -14.37 4.13
CA ALA A 99 19.66 -15.58 4.96
C ALA A 99 18.41 -16.06 5.74
N ALA A 100 17.33 -15.27 5.78
CA ALA A 100 16.01 -15.61 6.32
C ALA A 100 14.94 -15.96 5.24
N SER A 101 15.28 -15.89 3.95
CA SER A 101 14.36 -15.87 2.81
C SER A 101 14.53 -17.09 1.91
N HIS A 102 14.22 -18.29 2.40
CA HIS A 102 13.73 -19.33 1.51
C HIS A 102 12.22 -19.38 1.70
N PRO A 103 11.41 -18.88 0.74
CA PRO A 103 9.96 -18.99 0.84
C PRO A 103 9.59 -20.47 0.96
N GLY A 104 9.14 -20.85 2.15
CA GLY A 104 8.70 -22.22 2.41
C GLY A 104 7.49 -22.56 1.54
N VAL A 105 7.24 -23.86 1.37
CA VAL A 105 6.13 -24.38 0.56
C VAL A 105 4.78 -23.78 1.01
N THR A 106 4.61 -23.50 2.30
CA THR A 106 3.41 -22.88 2.88
C THR A 106 3.21 -21.43 2.42
N THR A 107 4.28 -20.64 2.31
CA THR A 107 4.22 -19.24 1.83
C THR A 107 3.82 -19.19 0.36
N LEU A 108 4.40 -20.08 -0.46
CA LEU A 108 4.02 -20.24 -1.88
C LEU A 108 2.55 -20.66 -2.04
N LEU A 109 2.07 -21.59 -1.21
CA LEU A 109 0.66 -21.99 -1.21
C LEU A 109 -0.27 -20.85 -0.79
N GLY A 110 0.10 -20.08 0.23
CA GLY A 110 -0.66 -18.90 0.66
C GLY A 110 -0.71 -17.81 -0.42
N ALA A 111 0.41 -17.58 -1.13
CA ALA A 111 0.46 -16.66 -2.26
C ALA A 111 -0.44 -17.13 -3.42
N ALA A 112 -0.36 -18.41 -3.78
CA ALA A 112 -1.22 -19.01 -4.81
C ALA A 112 -2.71 -18.93 -4.44
N LEU A 113 -3.06 -19.24 -3.19
CA LEU A 113 -4.44 -19.13 -2.69
C LEU A 113 -4.95 -17.69 -2.77
N THR A 114 -4.11 -16.71 -2.40
CA THR A 114 -4.47 -15.29 -2.49
C THR A 114 -4.71 -14.86 -3.93
N LEU A 115 -3.88 -15.32 -4.87
CA LEU A 115 -4.08 -15.05 -6.31
C LEU A 115 -5.37 -15.67 -6.84
N VAL A 116 -5.67 -16.91 -6.44
CA VAL A 116 -6.93 -17.59 -6.80
C VAL A 116 -8.13 -16.81 -6.27
N ALA A 117 -8.10 -16.37 -5.00
CA ALA A 117 -9.15 -15.57 -4.40
C ALA A 117 -9.36 -14.24 -5.13
N VAL A 118 -8.28 -13.56 -5.52
CA VAL A 118 -8.34 -12.32 -6.31
C VAL A 118 -9.00 -12.55 -7.68
N VAL A 119 -8.65 -13.62 -8.38
CA VAL A 119 -9.26 -13.98 -9.68
C VAL A 119 -10.74 -14.31 -9.53
N LEU A 120 -11.11 -15.08 -8.51
CA LEU A 120 -12.51 -15.41 -8.21
C LEU A 120 -13.33 -14.15 -7.90
N ALA A 121 -12.82 -13.28 -7.02
CA ALA A 121 -13.48 -12.04 -6.66
C ALA A 121 -13.67 -11.10 -7.87
N GLY A 122 -12.67 -11.05 -8.77
CA GLY A 122 -12.74 -10.24 -9.99
C GLY A 122 -13.73 -10.77 -11.03
N ARG A 123 -14.08 -12.07 -11.00
CA ARG A 123 -15.06 -12.67 -11.92
C ARG A 123 -16.50 -12.56 -11.44
N THR A 124 -16.74 -12.34 -10.16
CA THR A 124 -18.09 -12.12 -9.63
C THR A 124 -18.67 -10.82 -10.19
N PRO A 125 -19.73 -10.85 -11.02
CA PRO A 125 -20.36 -9.63 -11.50
C PRO A 125 -20.85 -8.85 -10.29
N ALA A 126 -20.47 -7.56 -10.19
CA ALA A 126 -20.99 -6.67 -9.18
C ALA A 126 -22.52 -6.63 -9.32
N ARG A 127 -23.23 -7.40 -8.48
CA ARG A 127 -24.67 -7.29 -8.35
C ARG A 127 -24.95 -5.88 -7.82
N HIS A 128 -25.28 -4.97 -8.73
CA HIS A 128 -25.94 -3.72 -8.38
C HIS A 128 -27.20 -4.07 -7.58
N ARG A 129 -27.16 -3.79 -6.28
CA ARG A 129 -28.32 -3.63 -5.42
C ARG A 129 -28.24 -2.26 -4.79
#